data_AF-A0A958UZD4-F1
#
_entry.id   AF-A0A958UZD4-F1
#
_cell.length_a   1.000
_cell.length_b   1.000
_cell.length_c   1.000
_cell.angle_alpha   90.00
_cell.angle_beta   90.00
_cell.angle_gamma   90.00
#
_symmetry.space_group_name_H-M   'P 1'
#
loop_
_entity.id
_entity.type
_entity.pdbx_description
1 polymer ?
#
loop_
_entity_poly.entity_id
_entity_poly.type
_entity_poly.pdbx_seq_one_letter_code
_entity_poly.pdbx_strand_id
1 'polypeptide(L)'
;SDCHYRGKPNTTTYDKLDTESLLVFTHRAYQHLDKKMLTVQKDRHPLVNTYVDTDGQVYLIGKKDGAKHLIKPQPEICARDKAHQDVSCSSCHSQWTSRCIGCHNSFDPEAKGYDLLDKKEVIGQWIEHVYEFGAGMPALGVRTDSTGKSLVEPAIPGMILTVDNQSYNKKADPKELFHRLYAPNSPHTTSKEVRDCKSCHASAMALGYGKGHLNYRISKGKGKWEFNPEYAASAYDSLPEDAWIPFLGSPKSSMVSTRTNFRPFSVKEQQKMLLVGACLQCHDDNSKVMQQTLYMDFNRVINNLSKHCILPEK
;
A
#
# COMPACT_ATOMS: atom_id res chain seq x y z
N SER A 1 -6.42 -6.30 -16.45
CA SER A 1 -5.46 -6.60 -15.36
C SER A 1 -4.20 -7.18 -15.96
N ASP A 2 -3.05 -6.61 -15.60
CA ASP A 2 -1.80 -6.83 -16.34
C ASP A 2 -1.06 -8.10 -15.89
N CYS A 3 -1.30 -8.57 -14.66
CA CYS A 3 -0.66 -9.78 -14.13
C CYS A 3 -1.48 -11.06 -14.35
N HIS A 4 -2.82 -10.95 -14.37
CA HIS A 4 -3.75 -12.07 -14.57
C HIS A 4 -4.87 -11.63 -15.50
N TYR A 5 -5.21 -12.40 -16.52
CA TYR A 5 -6.29 -12.08 -17.46
C TYR A 5 -7.57 -12.86 -17.10
N ARG A 6 -8.73 -12.22 -17.20
CA ARG A 6 -10.05 -12.87 -17.04
C ARG A 6 -10.55 -13.49 -18.34
N GLY A 7 -10.24 -12.85 -19.48
CA GLY A 7 -10.59 -13.29 -20.83
C GLY A 7 -9.36 -13.41 -21.72
N LYS A 8 -9.51 -13.19 -23.03
CA LYS A 8 -8.36 -13.25 -23.95
C LYS A 8 -7.34 -12.14 -23.61
N PRO A 9 -6.06 -12.49 -23.38
CA PRO A 9 -5.05 -11.48 -23.05
C PRO A 9 -4.75 -10.57 -24.24
N ASN A 10 -4.40 -9.32 -23.91
CA ASN A 10 -3.82 -8.40 -24.88
C ASN A 10 -2.41 -8.86 -25.23
N THR A 11 -2.11 -8.92 -26.52
CA THR A 11 -0.82 -9.41 -27.01
C THR A 11 -0.23 -8.56 -28.12
N THR A 12 1.08 -8.71 -28.32
CA THR A 12 1.85 -8.18 -29.45
C THR A 12 2.78 -9.25 -30.01
N THR A 13 3.41 -8.98 -31.14
CA THR A 13 4.38 -9.84 -31.83
C THR A 13 5.77 -9.19 -31.82
N TYR A 14 6.81 -9.98 -32.07
CA TYR A 14 8.20 -9.52 -32.05
C TYR A 14 8.47 -8.36 -33.03
N ASP A 15 7.90 -8.43 -34.23
CA ASP A 15 8.00 -7.40 -35.28
C ASP A 15 7.37 -6.05 -34.90
N LYS A 16 6.59 -6.00 -33.81
CA LYS A 16 5.88 -4.81 -33.33
C LYS A 16 6.45 -4.26 -32.03
N LEU A 17 7.57 -4.78 -31.54
CA LEU A 17 8.23 -4.24 -30.36
C LEU A 17 8.85 -2.88 -30.66
N ASP A 18 8.74 -1.95 -29.71
CA ASP A 18 9.50 -0.70 -29.75
C ASP A 18 11.00 -0.95 -29.51
N THR A 19 11.83 0.06 -29.80
CA THR A 19 13.29 -0.03 -29.69
C THR A 19 13.76 -0.48 -28.32
N GLU A 20 13.20 0.09 -27.25
CA GLU A 20 13.58 -0.25 -25.87
C GLU A 20 13.23 -1.69 -25.53
N SER A 21 12.05 -2.14 -25.95
CA SER A 21 11.58 -3.51 -25.75
C SER A 21 12.43 -4.51 -26.53
N LEU A 22 12.87 -4.17 -27.75
CA LEU A 22 13.81 -4.98 -28.54
C LEU A 22 15.18 -5.08 -27.86
N LEU A 23 15.70 -3.98 -27.32
CA LEU A 23 16.96 -3.97 -26.56
C LEU A 23 16.86 -4.87 -25.34
N VAL A 24 15.79 -4.78 -24.55
CA VAL A 24 15.58 -5.66 -23.40
C VAL A 24 15.46 -7.12 -23.83
N PHE A 25 14.73 -7.41 -24.91
CA PHE A 25 14.55 -8.76 -25.42
C PHE A 25 15.88 -9.40 -25.84
N THR A 26 16.69 -8.66 -26.60
CA THR A 26 17.98 -9.11 -27.12
C THR A 26 19.04 -9.22 -26.02
N HIS A 27 19.16 -8.23 -25.13
CA HIS A 27 20.10 -8.28 -24.00
C HIS A 27 19.80 -9.44 -23.03
N ARG A 28 18.54 -9.87 -22.95
CA ARG A 28 18.14 -11.03 -22.15
C ARG A 28 18.18 -12.36 -22.93
N ALA A 29 18.58 -12.32 -24.20
CA ALA A 29 18.68 -13.47 -25.09
C ALA A 29 17.40 -14.34 -25.13
N TYR A 30 16.23 -13.71 -25.05
CA TYR A 30 14.96 -14.43 -25.21
C TYR A 30 14.86 -15.02 -26.63
N GLN A 31 14.21 -16.19 -26.75
CA GLN A 31 14.21 -16.98 -28.00
C GLN A 31 12.81 -17.14 -28.62
N HIS A 32 11.76 -16.68 -27.95
CA HIS A 32 10.36 -16.84 -28.37
C HIS A 32 9.93 -15.82 -29.43
N LEU A 33 10.74 -15.66 -30.48
CA LEU A 33 10.52 -14.71 -31.59
C LEU A 33 9.20 -14.97 -32.35
N ASP A 34 8.81 -16.25 -32.42
CA ASP A 34 7.61 -16.75 -33.09
C ASP A 34 6.33 -16.65 -32.25
N LYS A 35 6.46 -16.29 -30.97
CA LYS A 35 5.34 -16.29 -30.01
C LYS A 35 4.82 -14.89 -29.73
N LYS A 36 3.52 -14.83 -29.48
CA LYS A 36 2.86 -13.62 -29.00
C LYS A 36 3.28 -13.34 -27.56
N MET A 37 3.62 -12.10 -27.26
CA MET A 37 3.94 -11.62 -25.91
C MET A 37 2.75 -10.86 -25.34
N LEU A 38 2.57 -10.86 -24.01
CA LEU A 38 1.55 -10.04 -23.38
C LEU A 38 1.86 -8.55 -23.53
N THR A 39 0.82 -7.73 -23.56
CA THR A 39 0.93 -6.27 -23.41
C THR A 39 0.02 -5.80 -22.29
N VAL A 40 0.47 -4.83 -21.50
CA VAL A 40 -0.36 -4.23 -20.45
C VAL A 40 -1.55 -3.46 -21.04
N GLN A 41 -2.62 -3.34 -20.27
CA GLN A 41 -3.89 -2.81 -20.75
C GLN A 41 -3.87 -1.29 -20.98
N LYS A 42 -3.13 -0.54 -20.13
CA LYS A 42 -3.20 0.93 -20.09
C LYS A 42 -2.51 1.61 -21.27
N ASP A 43 -1.26 1.22 -21.56
CA ASP A 43 -0.40 1.88 -22.55
C ASP A 43 0.13 0.92 -23.62
N ARG A 44 -0.32 -0.34 -23.60
CA ARG A 44 0.10 -1.41 -24.53
C ARG A 44 1.58 -1.76 -24.44
N HIS A 45 2.29 -1.35 -23.39
CA HIS A 45 3.68 -1.73 -23.18
C HIS A 45 3.86 -3.26 -23.16
N PRO A 46 4.82 -3.82 -23.92
CA PRO A 46 5.01 -5.26 -24.02
C PRO A 46 5.74 -5.85 -22.81
N LEU A 47 5.25 -6.97 -22.31
CA LEU A 47 5.92 -7.79 -21.32
C LEU A 47 6.79 -8.82 -22.04
N VAL A 48 7.97 -8.38 -22.49
CA VAL A 48 8.84 -9.16 -23.39
C VAL A 48 9.30 -10.51 -22.82
N ASN A 49 9.26 -10.69 -21.50
CA ASN A 49 9.57 -11.94 -20.83
C ASN A 49 8.33 -12.83 -20.64
N THR A 50 7.28 -12.64 -21.42
CA THR A 50 6.09 -13.50 -21.45
C THR A 50 5.87 -14.07 -22.83
N TYR A 51 5.18 -15.20 -22.94
CA TYR A 51 4.70 -15.69 -24.23
C TYR A 51 3.42 -16.49 -24.09
N VAL A 52 2.62 -16.52 -25.16
CA VAL A 52 1.49 -17.45 -25.34
C VAL A 52 1.99 -18.68 -26.09
N ASP A 53 1.72 -19.87 -25.58
CA ASP A 53 2.06 -21.13 -26.24
C ASP A 53 1.00 -21.56 -27.27
N THR A 54 1.19 -22.74 -27.86
CA THR A 54 0.28 -23.32 -28.87
C THR A 54 -1.09 -23.68 -28.33
N ASP A 55 -1.18 -23.98 -27.03
CA ASP A 55 -2.40 -24.37 -26.34
C ASP A 55 -3.17 -23.14 -25.79
N GLY A 56 -2.62 -21.94 -26.02
CA GLY A 56 -3.19 -20.68 -25.53
C GLY A 56 -2.87 -20.38 -24.05
N GLN A 57 -2.00 -21.17 -23.42
CA GLN A 57 -1.50 -20.89 -22.08
C GLN A 57 -0.44 -19.79 -22.12
N VAL A 58 -0.33 -19.04 -21.04
CA VAL A 58 0.60 -17.91 -20.96
C VAL A 58 1.66 -18.19 -19.91
N TYR A 59 2.91 -17.99 -20.29
CA TYR A 59 4.06 -18.20 -19.42
C TYR A 59 4.84 -16.90 -19.20
N LEU A 60 5.35 -16.73 -18.00
CA LEU A 60 6.37 -15.76 -17.61
C LEU A 60 7.73 -16.47 -17.52
N ILE A 61 8.75 -15.90 -18.15
CA ILE A 61 10.14 -16.35 -18.03
C ILE A 61 10.79 -15.59 -16.86
N GLY A 62 11.26 -16.35 -15.87
CA GLY A 62 12.00 -15.85 -14.73
C GLY A 62 13.31 -15.18 -15.16
N LYS A 63 13.50 -13.91 -14.76
CA LYS A 63 14.70 -13.14 -15.16
C LYS A 63 16.00 -13.65 -14.52
N LYS A 64 15.90 -14.40 -13.43
CA LYS A 64 17.04 -14.92 -12.65
C LYS A 64 17.58 -16.23 -13.21
N ASP A 65 16.69 -17.15 -13.58
CA ASP A 65 16.99 -18.55 -13.86
C ASP A 65 16.40 -19.06 -15.18
N GLY A 66 15.61 -18.25 -15.88
CA GLY A 66 14.91 -18.65 -17.11
C GLY A 66 13.73 -19.60 -16.86
N ALA A 67 13.37 -19.86 -15.60
CA ALA A 67 12.27 -20.77 -15.28
C ALA A 67 10.95 -20.28 -15.86
N LYS A 68 10.14 -21.22 -16.36
CA LYS A 68 8.82 -20.92 -16.94
C LYS A 68 7.76 -21.00 -15.85
N HIS A 69 7.05 -19.90 -15.63
CA HIS A 69 5.96 -19.81 -14.66
C HIS A 69 4.64 -19.63 -15.39
N LEU A 70 3.69 -20.52 -15.16
CA LEU A 70 2.34 -20.41 -15.71
C LEU A 70 1.63 -19.18 -15.11
N ILE A 71 1.22 -18.24 -15.97
CA ILE A 71 0.33 -17.14 -15.59
C ILE A 71 -1.10 -17.68 -15.60
N LYS A 72 -1.62 -17.97 -14.40
CA LYS A 72 -2.99 -18.46 -14.25
C LYS A 72 -4.00 -17.37 -14.60
N PRO A 73 -5.15 -17.70 -15.20
CA PRO A 73 -6.27 -16.77 -15.31
C PRO A 73 -6.69 -16.22 -13.95
N GLN A 74 -7.27 -15.03 -13.95
CA GLN A 74 -7.77 -14.40 -12.73
C GLN A 74 -8.95 -15.21 -12.17
N PRO A 75 -8.89 -15.69 -10.90
CA PRO A 75 -10.03 -16.36 -10.29
C PRO A 75 -11.14 -15.36 -9.96
N GLU A 76 -12.39 -15.85 -9.85
CA GLU A 76 -13.58 -15.02 -9.57
C GLU A 76 -13.45 -14.21 -8.27
N ILE A 77 -12.86 -14.78 -7.21
CA ILE A 77 -12.62 -14.06 -5.94
C ILE A 77 -11.71 -12.83 -6.11
N CYS A 78 -10.85 -12.84 -7.14
CA CYS A 78 -9.98 -11.73 -7.48
C CYS A 78 -10.56 -10.81 -8.55
N ALA A 79 -11.73 -11.10 -9.13
CA ALA A 79 -12.27 -10.41 -10.31
C ALA A 79 -12.62 -8.93 -10.05
N ARG A 80 -12.77 -8.54 -8.78
CA ARG A 80 -13.10 -7.16 -8.34
C ARG A 80 -14.43 -6.67 -8.89
N ASP A 81 -15.44 -7.52 -8.99
CA ASP A 81 -16.68 -7.13 -9.68
C ASP A 81 -17.68 -6.37 -8.80
N LYS A 82 -17.57 -6.46 -7.47
CA LYS A 82 -18.50 -5.81 -6.52
C LYS A 82 -17.78 -5.32 -5.27
N ALA A 83 -17.14 -6.22 -4.53
CA ALA A 83 -16.22 -5.82 -3.47
C ALA A 83 -14.82 -5.59 -4.06
N HIS A 84 -14.12 -4.58 -3.54
CA HIS A 84 -12.71 -4.32 -3.85
C HIS A 84 -12.39 -3.90 -5.30
N GLN A 85 -13.37 -3.32 -6.03
CA GLN A 85 -13.17 -2.68 -7.34
C GLN A 85 -11.99 -1.70 -7.34
N ASP A 86 -11.94 -0.89 -6.29
CA ASP A 86 -10.96 0.19 -6.11
C ASP A 86 -9.82 -0.26 -5.20
N VAL A 87 -9.38 -1.52 -5.28
CA VAL A 87 -8.24 -2.03 -4.50
C VAL A 87 -7.16 -2.57 -5.43
N SER A 88 -5.92 -2.12 -5.21
CA SER A 88 -4.76 -2.56 -5.99
C SER A 88 -4.39 -4.03 -5.71
N CYS A 89 -3.68 -4.68 -6.63
CA CYS A 89 -3.24 -6.07 -6.41
C CYS A 89 -2.27 -6.14 -5.21
N SER A 90 -1.38 -5.16 -5.11
CA SER A 90 -0.36 -5.10 -4.07
C SER A 90 -0.95 -4.91 -2.68
N SER A 91 -2.15 -4.34 -2.53
CA SER A 91 -2.86 -4.27 -1.25
C SER A 91 -3.11 -5.65 -0.64
N CYS A 92 -3.39 -6.67 -1.47
CA CYS A 92 -3.63 -8.04 -1.01
C CYS A 92 -2.37 -8.90 -1.02
N HIS A 93 -1.53 -8.74 -2.04
CA HIS A 93 -0.41 -9.64 -2.31
C HIS A 93 0.92 -9.26 -1.66
N SER A 94 1.07 -8.03 -1.14
CA SER A 94 2.32 -7.61 -0.48
C SER A 94 2.42 -8.19 0.91
N GLN A 95 3.50 -8.93 1.21
CA GLN A 95 3.68 -9.56 2.52
C GLN A 95 4.22 -8.59 3.56
N TRP A 96 5.11 -7.69 3.15
CA TRP A 96 5.70 -6.71 4.04
C TRP A 96 6.25 -5.50 3.27
N THR A 97 6.46 -4.40 3.97
CA THR A 97 7.18 -3.23 3.50
C THR A 97 8.19 -2.82 4.56
N SER A 98 9.25 -2.14 4.14
CA SER A 98 10.09 -1.40 5.07
C SER A 98 9.28 -0.30 5.76
N ARG A 99 9.61 -0.07 7.02
CA ARG A 99 9.08 1.00 7.86
C ARG A 99 10.24 1.71 8.51
N CYS A 100 10.22 3.03 8.46
CA CYS A 100 11.16 3.91 9.15
C CYS A 100 10.32 4.90 9.95
N ILE A 101 10.49 4.90 11.27
CA ILE A 101 9.73 5.76 12.16
C ILE A 101 10.66 6.86 12.70
N GLY A 102 10.72 7.98 11.98
CA GLY A 102 11.49 9.14 12.42
C GLY A 102 12.94 9.15 11.94
N CYS A 103 13.30 10.26 11.30
CA CYS A 103 14.66 10.76 11.18
C CYS A 103 14.72 12.14 11.85
N HIS A 104 15.66 12.34 12.76
CA HIS A 104 15.96 13.67 13.28
C HIS A 104 17.20 14.21 12.55
N ASN A 105 17.12 15.43 12.05
CA ASN A 105 18.16 16.06 11.25
C ASN A 105 18.70 17.27 11.99
N SER A 106 20.01 17.29 12.23
CA SER A 106 20.70 18.44 12.78
C SER A 106 21.93 18.78 11.93
N PHE A 107 22.27 20.05 11.86
CA PHE A 107 23.46 20.52 11.20
C PHE A 107 24.64 20.50 12.18
N ASP A 108 25.71 19.84 11.78
CA ASP A 108 27.00 19.86 12.46
C ASP A 108 27.95 20.77 11.67
N PRO A 109 28.35 21.93 12.21
CA PRO A 109 29.24 22.88 11.52
C PRO A 109 30.70 22.41 11.45
N GLU A 110 31.09 21.37 12.18
CA GLU A 110 32.46 20.86 12.24
C GLU A 110 32.65 19.57 11.42
N ALA A 111 31.55 18.87 11.13
CA ALA A 111 31.60 17.62 10.37
C ALA A 111 32.01 17.85 8.91
N LYS A 112 32.83 16.93 8.37
CA LYS A 112 33.23 16.92 6.96
C LYS A 112 32.09 16.43 6.08
N GLY A 113 31.59 17.30 5.21
CA GLY A 113 30.56 16.99 4.23
C GLY A 113 31.09 16.96 2.80
N TYR A 114 30.22 16.58 1.87
CA TYR A 114 30.48 16.68 0.44
C TYR A 114 29.33 17.41 -0.25
N ASP A 115 29.66 18.53 -0.91
CA ASP A 115 28.69 19.26 -1.70
C ASP A 115 28.47 18.53 -3.03
N LEU A 116 27.28 17.96 -3.23
CA LEU A 116 26.94 17.21 -4.44
C LEU A 116 26.75 18.10 -5.68
N LEU A 117 26.45 19.40 -5.49
CA LEU A 117 26.29 20.36 -6.58
C LEU A 117 27.66 20.83 -7.08
N ASP A 118 28.52 21.28 -6.16
CA ASP A 118 29.87 21.77 -6.47
C ASP A 118 30.92 20.65 -6.59
N LYS A 119 30.58 19.42 -6.17
CA LYS A 119 31.43 18.23 -6.17
C LYS A 119 32.76 18.43 -5.43
N LYS A 120 32.68 18.99 -4.22
CA LYS A 120 33.86 19.27 -3.38
C LYS A 120 33.61 18.92 -1.93
N GLU A 121 34.68 18.59 -1.21
CA GLU A 121 34.63 18.48 0.25
C GLU A 121 34.36 19.85 0.88
N VAL A 122 33.51 19.87 1.90
CA VAL A 122 33.14 21.06 2.67
C VAL A 122 33.16 20.76 4.16
N ILE A 123 33.25 21.82 4.98
CA ILE A 123 33.06 21.73 6.43
C ILE A 123 31.65 22.23 6.75
N GLY A 124 30.91 21.44 7.52
CA GLY A 124 29.50 21.65 7.80
C GLY A 124 28.62 20.70 6.98
N GLN A 125 27.80 19.87 7.65
CA GLN A 125 26.80 19.05 6.97
C GLN A 125 25.60 18.75 7.86
N TRP A 126 24.48 18.42 7.21
CA TRP A 126 23.33 17.84 7.89
C TRP A 126 23.62 16.38 8.24
N ILE A 127 23.37 16.03 9.49
CA ILE A 127 23.51 14.68 10.04
C ILE A 127 22.11 14.11 10.27
N GLU A 128 21.86 12.96 9.67
CA GLU A 128 20.64 12.18 9.87
C GLU A 128 20.81 11.24 11.07
N HIS A 129 19.95 11.41 12.07
CA HIS A 129 19.82 10.52 13.21
C HIS A 129 18.58 9.67 13.00
N VAL A 130 18.77 8.37 12.82
CA VAL A 130 17.64 7.46 12.61
C VAL A 130 17.17 6.89 13.94
N TYR A 131 15.86 6.77 14.09
CA TYR A 131 15.26 6.22 15.31
C TYR A 131 15.03 4.71 15.22
N GLU A 132 13.97 4.23 14.56
CA GLU A 132 13.71 2.79 14.41
C GLU A 132 13.40 2.41 12.96
N PHE A 133 14.03 1.33 12.52
CA PHE A 133 13.70 0.63 11.27
C PHE A 133 12.98 -0.68 11.58
N GLY A 134 11.97 -1.00 10.78
CA GLY A 134 11.25 -2.25 10.87
C GLY A 134 10.73 -2.73 9.53
N ALA A 135 10.08 -3.89 9.57
CA ALA A 135 9.35 -4.44 8.45
C ALA A 135 8.02 -5.02 8.95
N GLY A 136 6.99 -4.91 8.12
CA GLY A 136 5.67 -5.46 8.45
C GLY A 136 4.69 -5.16 7.34
N MET A 137 3.44 -5.61 7.50
CA MET A 137 2.42 -5.32 6.51
C MET A 137 2.20 -3.80 6.37
N PRO A 138 2.00 -3.31 5.14
CA PRO A 138 1.82 -1.89 4.90
C PRO A 138 0.48 -1.38 5.45
N ALA A 139 0.47 -0.11 5.82
CA ALA A 139 -0.77 0.67 5.88
C ALA A 139 -1.41 0.73 4.48
N LEU A 140 -2.67 1.11 4.39
CA LEU A 140 -3.33 1.34 3.12
C LEU A 140 -3.76 2.81 3.02
N GLY A 141 -3.70 3.35 1.82
CA GLY A 141 -4.13 4.71 1.51
C GLY A 141 -4.88 4.78 0.20
N VAL A 142 -5.48 5.92 -0.08
CA VAL A 142 -6.29 6.15 -1.29
C VAL A 142 -5.52 7.08 -2.22
N ARG A 143 -5.20 6.58 -3.42
CA ARG A 143 -4.73 7.40 -4.54
C ARG A 143 -5.90 7.81 -5.42
N THR A 144 -5.92 9.07 -5.82
CA THR A 144 -6.87 9.58 -6.83
C THR A 144 -6.13 9.91 -8.11
N ASP A 145 -6.62 9.45 -9.26
CA ASP A 145 -6.05 9.84 -10.56
C ASP A 145 -6.64 11.17 -11.07
N SER A 146 -6.16 11.64 -12.22
CA SER A 146 -6.62 12.89 -12.84
C SER A 146 -8.09 12.87 -13.27
N THR A 147 -8.71 11.69 -13.35
CA THR A 147 -10.14 11.53 -13.68
C THR A 147 -11.03 11.53 -12.44
N GLY A 148 -10.44 11.57 -11.24
CA GLY A 148 -11.15 11.48 -9.97
C GLY A 148 -11.36 10.04 -9.48
N LYS A 149 -10.87 9.03 -10.22
CA LYS A 149 -10.99 7.63 -9.80
C LYS A 149 -10.05 7.35 -8.64
N SER A 150 -10.59 6.71 -7.60
CA SER A 150 -9.83 6.33 -6.40
C SER A 150 -9.32 4.89 -6.48
N LEU A 151 -8.17 4.62 -5.90
CA LEU A 151 -7.55 3.31 -5.79
C LEU A 151 -6.89 3.17 -4.41
N VAL A 152 -7.25 2.12 -3.68
CA VAL A 152 -6.63 1.74 -2.41
C VAL A 152 -5.36 0.96 -2.69
N GLU A 153 -4.24 1.44 -2.19
CA GLU A 153 -2.92 0.86 -2.40
C GLU A 153 -2.05 0.94 -1.14
N PRO A 154 -0.96 0.15 -1.06
CA PRO A 154 -0.08 0.19 0.09
C PRO A 154 0.56 1.57 0.32
N ALA A 155 0.56 1.97 1.58
CA ALA A 155 1.19 3.18 2.10
C ALA A 155 2.33 2.78 3.04
N ILE A 156 3.44 3.51 2.94
CA ILE A 156 4.62 3.30 3.77
C ILE A 156 4.99 4.64 4.42
N PRO A 157 5.63 4.64 5.60
CA PRO A 157 6.33 5.84 6.07
C PRO A 157 7.31 6.28 4.97
N GLY A 158 7.06 7.45 4.39
CA GLY A 158 7.92 8.00 3.35
C GLY A 158 8.98 8.89 3.98
N MET A 159 8.53 9.92 4.66
CA MET A 159 9.34 10.90 5.37
C MET A 159 8.63 11.26 6.68
N ILE A 160 9.03 10.61 7.77
CA ILE A 160 8.72 11.08 9.13
C ILE A 160 9.99 11.74 9.61
N LEU A 161 10.06 13.06 9.56
CA LEU A 161 11.29 13.79 9.81
C LEU A 161 11.08 14.99 10.73
N THR A 162 12.08 15.23 11.56
CA THR A 162 12.29 16.49 12.27
C THR A 162 13.56 17.13 11.74
N VAL A 163 13.55 18.44 11.51
CA VAL A 163 14.75 19.25 11.22
C VAL A 163 14.92 20.28 12.32
N ASP A 164 16.04 20.24 13.04
CA ASP A 164 16.44 21.31 13.95
C ASP A 164 17.04 22.46 13.14
N ASN A 165 16.24 23.47 12.82
CA ASN A 165 16.72 24.62 12.04
C ASN A 165 17.72 25.48 12.82
N GLN A 166 17.67 25.46 14.16
CA GLN A 166 18.58 26.23 15.01
C GLN A 166 19.96 25.62 15.15
N SER A 167 20.12 24.35 14.80
CA SER A 167 21.45 23.75 14.61
C SER A 167 22.24 24.47 13.50
N TYR A 168 21.58 24.87 12.40
CA TYR A 168 22.18 25.62 11.29
C TYR A 168 22.16 27.13 11.51
N ASN A 169 21.00 27.71 11.82
CA ASN A 169 20.83 29.15 12.03
C ASN A 169 20.15 29.41 13.38
N LYS A 170 20.90 29.94 14.36
CA LYS A 170 20.41 30.20 15.72
C LYS A 170 19.19 31.14 15.80
N LYS A 171 18.89 31.89 14.74
CA LYS A 171 17.71 32.78 14.64
C LYS A 171 16.55 32.16 13.86
N ALA A 172 16.63 30.89 13.46
CA ALA A 172 15.58 30.24 12.69
C ALA A 172 14.27 30.11 13.49
N ASP A 173 13.17 30.38 12.79
CA ASP A 173 11.79 30.22 13.24
C ASP A 173 10.99 29.58 12.09
N PRO A 174 10.37 28.39 12.25
CA PRO A 174 10.29 27.62 13.49
C PRO A 174 11.65 27.04 13.91
N LYS A 175 11.84 26.86 15.22
CA LYS A 175 13.02 26.21 15.80
C LYS A 175 13.23 24.81 15.20
N GLU A 176 12.15 24.02 15.19
CA GLU A 176 12.12 22.68 14.62
C GLU A 176 10.99 22.61 13.58
N LEU A 177 11.28 21.93 12.48
CA LEU A 177 10.28 21.59 11.47
C LEU A 177 9.97 20.10 11.56
N PHE A 178 8.70 19.73 11.69
CA PHE A 178 8.25 18.35 11.70
C PHE A 178 7.34 18.04 10.52
N HIS A 179 7.61 16.93 9.83
CA HIS A 179 6.76 16.39 8.78
C HIS A 179 6.53 14.90 8.97
N ARG A 180 5.28 14.48 8.85
CA ARG A 180 4.85 13.07 8.83
C ARG A 180 4.16 12.78 7.50
N LEU A 181 4.94 12.28 6.55
CA LEU A 181 4.51 12.05 5.18
C LEU A 181 4.61 10.56 4.85
N TYR A 182 3.49 9.96 4.48
CA TYR A 182 3.50 8.62 3.92
C TYR A 182 3.70 8.69 2.41
N ALA A 183 4.20 7.61 1.84
CA ALA A 183 4.35 7.46 0.40
C ALA A 183 3.54 6.26 -0.06
N PRO A 184 2.85 6.37 -1.19
CA PRO A 184 2.32 5.18 -1.82
C PRO A 184 3.48 4.35 -2.37
N ASN A 185 3.45 3.04 -2.10
CA ASN A 185 4.47 2.12 -2.56
C ASN A 185 3.80 0.85 -3.08
N SER A 186 4.42 0.19 -4.07
CA SER A 186 4.11 -1.20 -4.38
C SER A 186 5.25 -2.05 -3.83
N PRO A 187 5.12 -2.62 -2.62
CA PRO A 187 6.19 -3.40 -2.02
C PRO A 187 6.61 -4.55 -2.94
N HIS A 188 7.92 -4.75 -3.08
CA HIS A 188 8.52 -5.82 -3.90
C HIS A 188 8.49 -7.18 -3.18
N THR A 189 7.45 -7.40 -2.37
CA THR A 189 7.25 -8.55 -1.50
C THR A 189 5.96 -9.29 -1.87
N THR A 190 5.60 -9.19 -3.16
CA THR A 190 4.43 -9.84 -3.74
C THR A 190 4.55 -11.35 -3.58
N SER A 191 3.50 -11.98 -3.04
CA SER A 191 3.45 -13.43 -2.88
C SER A 191 2.12 -14.02 -3.36
N LYS A 192 2.11 -15.34 -3.51
CA LYS A 192 0.91 -16.10 -3.85
C LYS A 192 -0.13 -16.04 -2.73
N GLU A 193 0.32 -16.12 -1.48
CA GLU A 193 -0.55 -16.02 -0.32
C GLU A 193 -0.95 -14.55 -0.12
N VAL A 194 -2.23 -14.32 0.13
CA VAL A 194 -2.79 -12.98 0.37
C VAL A 194 -3.02 -12.78 1.86
N ARG A 195 -3.02 -11.52 2.30
CA ARG A 195 -3.44 -11.20 3.67
C ARG A 195 -4.92 -11.52 3.87
N ASP A 196 -5.27 -11.99 5.07
CA ASP A 196 -6.65 -12.31 5.44
C ASP A 196 -7.53 -11.05 5.55
N CYS A 197 -8.86 -11.24 5.60
CA CYS A 197 -9.80 -10.14 5.66
C CYS A 197 -9.59 -9.27 6.93
N LYS A 198 -9.24 -9.89 8.06
CA LYS A 198 -8.99 -9.17 9.34
C LYS A 198 -7.79 -8.24 9.24
N SER A 199 -6.76 -8.64 8.51
CA SER A 199 -5.54 -7.88 8.29
C SER A 199 -5.80 -6.57 7.53
N CYS A 200 -6.89 -6.47 6.77
CA CYS A 200 -7.35 -5.22 6.16
C CYS A 200 -8.41 -4.53 7.02
N HIS A 201 -9.47 -5.26 7.41
CA HIS A 201 -10.70 -4.68 7.95
C HIS A 201 -10.69 -4.47 9.47
N ALA A 202 -9.75 -5.09 10.19
CA ALA A 202 -9.64 -5.04 11.65
C ALA A 202 -8.18 -4.85 12.12
N SER A 203 -7.33 -4.24 11.28
CA SER A 203 -5.92 -3.97 11.60
C SER A 203 -5.67 -2.48 11.79
N ALA A 204 -5.12 -2.11 12.94
CA ALA A 204 -4.68 -0.74 13.23
C ALA A 204 -3.66 -0.26 12.19
N MET A 205 -2.73 -1.16 11.84
CA MET A 205 -1.68 -0.89 10.86
C MET A 205 -2.27 -0.59 9.49
N ALA A 206 -3.17 -1.45 8.99
CA ALA A 206 -3.76 -1.28 7.66
C ALA A 206 -4.57 0.01 7.55
N LEU A 207 -5.23 0.44 8.62
CA LEU A 207 -5.99 1.69 8.69
C LEU A 207 -5.11 2.94 8.87
N GLY A 208 -3.81 2.77 9.18
CA GLY A 208 -2.88 3.88 9.39
C GLY A 208 -2.85 4.43 10.80
N TYR A 209 -3.36 3.70 11.80
CA TYR A 209 -3.31 4.11 13.22
C TYR A 209 -1.97 3.80 13.90
N GLY A 210 -1.04 3.16 13.19
CA GLY A 210 0.22 2.65 13.77
C GLY A 210 0.06 1.25 14.37
N LYS A 211 1.11 0.76 15.03
CA LYS A 211 1.08 -0.51 15.76
C LYS A 211 0.22 -0.38 17.00
N GLY A 212 -0.44 -1.47 17.35
CA GLY A 212 -1.29 -1.55 18.54
C GLY A 212 -2.44 -2.52 18.34
N HIS A 213 -3.30 -2.59 19.35
CA HIS A 213 -4.43 -3.51 19.38
C HIS A 213 -5.74 -2.78 19.12
N LEU A 214 -6.47 -3.22 18.09
CA LEU A 214 -7.88 -2.87 17.89
C LEU A 214 -8.76 -3.91 18.55
N ASN A 215 -9.51 -3.49 19.56
CA ASN A 215 -10.43 -4.34 20.30
C ASN A 215 -11.88 -3.94 19.97
N TYR A 216 -12.67 -4.89 19.51
CA TYR A 216 -14.11 -4.69 19.36
C TYR A 216 -14.82 -5.14 20.63
N ARG A 217 -15.36 -4.18 21.38
CA ARG A 217 -16.08 -4.44 22.63
C ARG A 217 -17.57 -4.31 22.43
N ILE A 218 -18.30 -5.29 22.97
CA ILE A 218 -19.75 -5.29 22.98
C ILE A 218 -20.21 -5.08 24.42
N SER A 219 -20.97 -4.02 24.67
CA SER A 219 -21.57 -3.74 25.97
C SER A 219 -22.99 -3.22 25.80
N LYS A 220 -23.93 -3.77 26.57
CA LYS A 220 -25.36 -3.39 26.54
C LYS A 220 -25.97 -3.39 25.13
N GLY A 221 -25.62 -4.38 24.31
CA GLY A 221 -26.12 -4.52 22.93
C GLY A 221 -25.51 -3.54 21.93
N LYS A 222 -24.43 -2.85 22.30
CA LYS A 222 -23.75 -1.88 21.44
C LYS A 222 -22.29 -2.26 21.23
N GLY A 223 -21.83 -2.20 19.99
CA GLY A 223 -20.45 -2.46 19.62
C GLY A 223 -19.63 -1.17 19.56
N LYS A 224 -18.41 -1.20 20.08
CA LYS A 224 -17.46 -0.09 20.03
C LYS A 224 -16.06 -0.60 19.75
N TRP A 225 -15.36 0.09 18.85
CA TRP A 225 -13.93 -0.11 18.63
C TRP A 225 -13.13 0.72 19.63
N GLU A 226 -12.12 0.09 20.22
CA GLU A 226 -11.11 0.72 21.07
C GLU A 226 -9.73 0.43 20.47
N PHE A 227 -8.88 1.45 20.43
CA PHE A 227 -7.49 1.32 19.97
C PHE A 227 -6.54 1.58 21.13
N ASN A 228 -5.63 0.65 21.37
CA ASN A 228 -4.51 0.82 22.29
C ASN A 228 -3.19 0.84 21.49
N PRO A 229 -2.54 2.00 21.30
CA PRO A 229 -1.32 2.10 20.51
C PRO A 229 -0.14 1.45 21.24
N GLU A 230 0.81 0.91 20.47
CA GLU A 230 2.09 0.39 20.99
C GLU A 230 3.07 1.52 21.32
N TYR A 231 3.09 2.56 20.49
CA TYR A 231 3.96 3.73 20.69
C TYR A 231 3.23 4.86 21.43
N ALA A 232 4.01 5.63 22.19
CA ALA A 232 3.55 6.86 22.81
C ALA A 232 3.15 7.91 21.75
N ALA A 233 2.29 8.84 22.16
CA ALA A 233 1.93 9.97 21.32
C ALA A 233 3.12 10.93 21.18
N SER A 234 3.41 11.30 19.94
CA SER A 234 4.45 12.25 19.58
C SER A 234 4.13 13.65 20.10
N ALA A 235 5.15 14.37 20.56
CA ALA A 235 5.02 15.76 21.00
C ALA A 235 4.61 16.71 19.85
N TYR A 236 4.88 16.33 18.60
CA TYR A 236 4.66 17.20 17.44
C TYR A 236 3.20 17.24 16.96
N ASP A 237 2.51 16.10 16.96
CA ASP A 237 1.16 15.98 16.39
C ASP A 237 0.17 15.17 17.25
N SER A 238 0.62 14.67 18.40
CA SER A 238 -0.16 13.82 19.31
C SER A 238 -0.59 12.48 18.71
N LEU A 239 0.02 12.04 17.61
CA LEU A 239 -0.18 10.70 17.04
C LEU A 239 0.85 9.72 17.60
N PRO A 240 0.54 8.42 17.72
CA PRO A 240 1.56 7.42 17.96
C PRO A 240 2.73 7.58 16.97
N GLU A 241 3.97 7.38 17.41
CA GLU A 241 5.16 7.69 16.61
C GLU A 241 5.16 7.03 15.22
N ASP A 242 4.51 5.89 15.08
CA ASP A 242 4.44 5.11 13.85
C ASP A 242 3.09 5.20 13.12
N ALA A 243 2.17 6.04 13.61
CA ALA A 243 0.86 6.26 12.99
C ALA A 243 0.96 7.21 11.80
N TRP A 244 -0.04 7.14 10.93
CA TRP A 244 -0.30 8.11 9.87
C TRP A 244 -1.44 9.05 10.22
N ILE A 245 -2.47 8.51 10.87
CA ILE A 245 -3.71 9.21 11.24
C ILE A 245 -4.19 8.83 12.64
N PRO A 246 -4.99 9.69 13.30
CA PRO A 246 -5.60 9.34 14.58
C PRO A 246 -6.69 8.28 14.41
N PHE A 247 -6.93 7.51 15.48
CA PHE A 247 -8.01 6.53 15.54
C PHE A 247 -9.38 7.19 15.30
N LEU A 248 -10.11 6.72 14.28
CA LEU A 248 -11.42 7.25 13.88
C LEU A 248 -11.43 8.77 13.70
N GLY A 249 -10.33 9.33 13.20
CA GLY A 249 -10.16 10.75 13.03
C GLY A 249 -9.45 11.13 11.74
N SER A 250 -9.34 12.43 11.51
CA SER A 250 -8.59 13.01 10.41
C SER A 250 -7.28 13.59 10.93
N PRO A 251 -6.19 13.53 10.15
CA PRO A 251 -4.94 14.19 10.49
C PRO A 251 -5.15 15.72 10.58
N LYS A 252 -4.46 16.38 11.52
CA LYS A 252 -4.50 17.84 11.66
C LYS A 252 -3.71 18.56 10.57
N SER A 253 -2.64 17.92 10.09
CA SER A 253 -1.81 18.45 9.00
C SER A 253 -2.55 18.40 7.67
N SER A 254 -2.41 19.45 6.86
CA SER A 254 -2.86 19.47 5.46
C SER A 254 -1.96 18.64 4.54
N MET A 255 -0.69 18.44 4.94
CA MET A 255 0.29 17.65 4.21
C MET A 255 0.58 16.34 4.95
N VAL A 256 0.11 15.25 4.35
CA VAL A 256 0.15 13.90 4.96
C VAL A 256 0.84 12.89 4.07
N SER A 257 1.26 13.29 2.88
CA SER A 257 1.80 12.41 1.86
C SER A 257 2.85 13.12 1.03
N THR A 258 3.82 12.35 0.54
CA THR A 258 4.83 12.79 -0.44
C THR A 258 4.25 12.97 -1.86
N ARG A 259 2.97 12.63 -2.05
CA ARG A 259 2.23 12.78 -3.31
C ARG A 259 0.90 13.48 -3.04
N THR A 260 0.63 14.56 -3.78
CA THR A 260 -0.58 15.39 -3.63
C THR A 260 -1.87 14.64 -3.93
N ASN A 261 -1.80 13.58 -4.73
CA ASN A 261 -2.94 12.75 -5.10
C ASN A 261 -3.07 11.47 -4.27
N PHE A 262 -2.42 11.41 -3.11
CA PHE A 262 -2.47 10.26 -2.20
C PHE A 262 -2.76 10.72 -0.78
N ARG A 263 -3.70 10.05 -0.11
CA ARG A 263 -4.18 10.41 1.22
C ARG A 263 -4.46 9.18 2.09
N PRO A 264 -4.53 9.33 3.42
CA PRO A 264 -5.07 8.28 4.28
C PRO A 264 -6.57 8.12 4.07
N PHE A 265 -7.15 7.08 4.68
CA PHE A 265 -8.59 6.91 4.74
C PHE A 265 -9.27 8.07 5.47
N SER A 266 -10.37 8.55 4.90
CA SER A 266 -11.32 9.43 5.58
C SER A 266 -12.00 8.67 6.72
N VAL A 267 -12.56 9.40 7.70
CA VAL A 267 -13.31 8.79 8.81
C VAL A 267 -14.42 7.87 8.31
N LYS A 268 -15.13 8.25 7.24
CA LYS A 268 -16.18 7.40 6.64
C LYS A 268 -15.64 6.10 6.06
N GLU A 269 -14.46 6.12 5.44
CA GLU A 269 -13.82 4.90 4.93
C GLU A 269 -13.30 4.03 6.07
N GLN A 270 -12.70 4.63 7.11
CA GLN A 270 -12.30 3.94 8.33
C GLN A 270 -13.49 3.21 8.96
N GLN A 271 -14.62 3.90 9.14
CA GLN A 271 -15.86 3.31 9.68
C GLN A 271 -16.39 2.17 8.81
N LYS A 272 -16.39 2.31 7.47
CA LYS A 272 -16.81 1.24 6.55
C LYS A 272 -15.92 0.00 6.68
N MET A 273 -14.60 0.19 6.76
CA MET A 273 -13.67 -0.92 6.94
C MET A 273 -13.89 -1.63 8.27
N LEU A 274 -14.00 -0.86 9.36
CA LEU A 274 -14.24 -1.38 10.71
C LEU A 274 -15.62 -2.01 10.90
N LEU A 275 -16.62 -1.61 10.10
CA LEU A 275 -17.92 -2.27 10.05
C LEU A 275 -17.80 -3.70 9.54
N VAL A 276 -17.04 -3.92 8.47
CA VAL A 276 -16.70 -5.28 8.00
C VAL A 276 -15.83 -6.00 9.03
N GLY A 277 -14.89 -5.29 9.64
CA GLY A 277 -14.04 -5.78 10.73
C GLY A 277 -14.84 -6.32 11.92
N ALA A 278 -16.00 -5.74 12.22
CA ALA A 278 -16.88 -6.18 13.29
C ALA A 278 -17.55 -7.52 12.97
N CYS A 279 -17.99 -7.72 11.72
CA CYS A 279 -18.51 -9.02 11.27
C CYS A 279 -17.45 -10.13 11.40
N LEU A 280 -16.19 -9.80 11.08
CA LEU A 280 -15.07 -10.73 11.16
C LEU A 280 -14.71 -11.14 12.60
N GLN A 281 -15.21 -10.43 13.63
CA GLN A 281 -15.02 -10.88 15.01
C GLN A 281 -15.77 -12.18 15.32
N CYS A 282 -16.86 -12.46 14.59
CA CYS A 282 -17.68 -13.66 14.78
C CYS A 282 -17.65 -14.61 13.57
N HIS A 283 -17.22 -14.14 12.41
CA HIS A 283 -17.23 -14.90 11.16
C HIS A 283 -15.84 -15.05 10.58
N ASP A 284 -15.48 -16.28 10.21
CA ASP A 284 -14.28 -16.54 9.41
C ASP A 284 -14.44 -16.04 7.98
N ASP A 285 -13.31 -15.73 7.34
CA ASP A 285 -13.22 -15.24 5.97
C ASP A 285 -13.97 -16.13 4.96
N ASN A 286 -13.90 -17.45 5.15
CA ASN A 286 -14.53 -18.45 4.27
C ASN A 286 -16.00 -18.75 4.64
N SER A 287 -16.55 -18.10 5.67
CA SER A 287 -17.95 -18.28 6.05
C SER A 287 -18.89 -17.80 4.93
N LYS A 288 -20.07 -18.42 4.85
CA LYS A 288 -21.07 -18.09 3.82
C LYS A 288 -21.43 -16.59 3.82
N VAL A 289 -21.57 -15.99 5.00
CA VAL A 289 -21.90 -14.57 5.15
C VAL A 289 -20.76 -13.69 4.62
N MET A 290 -19.50 -14.00 4.96
CA MET A 290 -18.37 -13.21 4.49
C MET A 290 -18.15 -13.34 2.98
N GLN A 291 -18.26 -14.55 2.43
CA GLN A 291 -18.17 -14.77 0.98
C GLN A 291 -19.28 -14.03 0.22
N GLN A 292 -20.50 -13.97 0.76
CA GLN A 292 -21.59 -13.18 0.18
C GLN A 292 -21.25 -11.68 0.05
N THR A 293 -20.46 -11.12 0.97
CA THR A 293 -20.06 -9.71 0.88
C THR A 293 -19.19 -9.40 -0.34
N LEU A 294 -18.55 -10.41 -0.95
CA LEU A 294 -17.65 -10.21 -2.09
C LEU A 294 -18.38 -9.98 -3.41
N TYR A 295 -19.56 -10.59 -3.58
CA TYR A 295 -20.31 -10.58 -4.84
C TYR A 295 -21.73 -9.99 -4.72
N MET A 296 -22.27 -9.80 -3.51
CA MET A 296 -23.55 -9.12 -3.28
C MET A 296 -23.35 -7.65 -2.91
N ASP A 297 -24.38 -6.83 -3.11
CA ASP A 297 -24.42 -5.48 -2.52
C ASP A 297 -24.36 -5.60 -0.99
N PHE A 298 -23.37 -4.95 -0.37
CA PHE A 298 -23.12 -4.99 1.07
C PHE A 298 -24.36 -4.55 1.87
N ASN A 299 -25.16 -3.61 1.36
CA ASN A 299 -26.40 -3.19 2.03
C ASN A 299 -27.41 -4.35 2.15
N ARG A 300 -27.45 -5.28 1.19
CA ARG A 300 -28.30 -6.46 1.28
C ARG A 300 -27.83 -7.42 2.37
N VAL A 301 -26.53 -7.51 2.62
CA VAL A 301 -25.99 -8.33 3.71
C VAL A 301 -26.37 -7.69 5.05
N ILE A 302 -26.19 -6.38 5.20
CA ILE A 302 -26.56 -5.63 6.40
C ILE A 302 -28.06 -5.71 6.71
N ASN A 303 -28.93 -5.70 5.69
CA ASN A 303 -30.37 -5.80 5.87
C ASN A 303 -30.85 -7.20 6.30
N ASN A 304 -30.01 -8.23 6.17
CA ASN A 304 -30.34 -9.62 6.50
C ASN A 304 -29.55 -10.15 7.71
N LEU A 305 -29.13 -9.25 8.61
CA LEU A 305 -28.37 -9.63 9.81
C LEU A 305 -29.25 -10.41 10.79
N SER A 306 -28.62 -11.38 11.46
CA SER A 306 -29.21 -12.06 12.62
C SER A 306 -29.43 -11.07 13.76
N LYS A 307 -30.43 -11.32 14.62
CA LYS A 307 -30.66 -10.55 15.86
C LYS A 307 -29.47 -10.59 16.83
N HIS A 308 -28.56 -11.55 16.65
CA HIS A 308 -27.34 -11.68 17.45
C HIS A 308 -26.20 -10.79 16.95
N CYS A 309 -26.31 -10.22 15.75
CA CYS A 309 -25.29 -9.34 15.18
C CYS A 309 -25.34 -7.98 15.87
N ILE A 310 -24.24 -7.59 16.53
CA ILE A 310 -24.10 -6.29 17.17
C ILE A 310 -23.09 -5.49 16.36
N LEU A 311 -23.59 -4.44 15.70
CA LEU A 311 -22.81 -3.55 14.85
C LEU A 311 -22.16 -2.42 15.66
N PRO A 312 -21.06 -1.82 15.14
CA PRO A 312 -20.47 -0.65 15.75
C PRO A 312 -21.46 0.50 15.78
N GLU A 313 -21.40 1.33 16.83
CA GLU A 313 -22.10 2.61 16.86
C GLU A 313 -21.67 3.47 15.65
N LYS A 314 -22.63 4.21 15.08
CA LYS A 314 -22.41 5.09 13.93
C LYS A 314 -21.63 6.35 14.31
#